data_AF-A0A944N6P9-F1
#
_entry.id   AF-A0A944N6P9-F1
#
_cell.length_a   1.000
_cell.length_b   1.000
_cell.length_c   1.000
_cell.angle_alpha   90.00
_cell.angle_beta   90.00
_cell.angle_gamma   90.00
#
_symmetry.space_group_name_H-M   'P 1'
#
loop_
_entity.id
_entity.type
_entity.pdbx_description
1 polymer ?
#
loop_
_entity_poly.entity_id
_entity_poly.type
_entity_poly.pdbx_seq_one_letter_code
_entity_poly.pdbx_strand_id
1 'polypeptide(L)' 'MSNLEEKVLSRLNRRPEKKERYNFTLQPSVKRALASWCKEKGHKESAALEAMLLEMLPNKFLNKYKEK' A
#
# COMPACT_ATOMS: atom_id res chain seq x y z
N MET A 1 -2.77 -31.15 -18.98
CA MET A 1 -2.71 -30.56 -17.62
C MET A 1 -4.10 -30.06 -17.28
N SER A 2 -4.58 -30.34 -16.06
CA SER A 2 -5.99 -30.17 -15.74
C SER A 2 -6.31 -28.71 -15.42
N ASN A 3 -7.43 -28.20 -15.95
CA ASN A 3 -7.96 -26.84 -15.72
C ASN A 3 -8.12 -26.51 -14.22
N LEU A 4 -8.22 -27.54 -13.37
CA LEU A 4 -8.29 -27.42 -11.92
C LEU A 4 -6.95 -26.98 -11.30
N GLU A 5 -5.82 -27.48 -11.80
CA GLU A 5 -4.48 -27.17 -11.28
C GLU A 5 -4.11 -25.71 -11.52
N GLU A 6 -4.37 -25.16 -12.71
CA GLU A 6 -4.19 -23.73 -13.01
C GLU A 6 -5.08 -22.84 -12.13
N LYS A 7 -6.31 -23.28 -11.87
CA LYS A 7 -7.28 -22.54 -11.04
C LYS A 7 -6.91 -22.56 -9.56
N VAL A 8 -6.26 -23.62 -9.09
CA VAL A 8 -5.72 -23.71 -7.72
C VAL A 8 -4.44 -22.89 -7.58
N LEU A 9 -3.51 -22.97 -8.54
CA LEU A 9 -2.28 -22.18 -8.57
C LEU A 9 -2.55 -20.68 -8.65
N SER A 10 -3.51 -20.25 -9.47
CA SER A 10 -3.91 -18.84 -9.55
C SER A 10 -4.59 -18.32 -8.28
N ARG A 11 -5.20 -19.19 -7.46
CA ARG A 11 -5.75 -18.81 -6.15
C ARG A 11 -4.69 -18.77 -5.05
N LEU A 12 -3.68 -19.63 -5.13
CA LEU A 12 -2.54 -19.65 -4.20
C LEU A 12 -1.64 -18.41 -4.38
N ASN A 13 -1.36 -18.03 -5.63
CA ASN A 13 -0.52 -16.85 -5.96
C ASN A 13 -1.24 -15.49 -5.78
N ARG A 14 -2.54 -15.49 -5.44
CA ARG A 14 -3.36 -14.27 -5.27
C ARG A 14 -3.78 -14.06 -3.82
N ARG A 15 -2.97 -14.44 -2.84
CA ARG A 15 -3.16 -13.87 -1.50
C ARG A 15 -2.49 -12.49 -1.52
N PRO A 16 -3.23 -11.38 -1.69
CA PRO A 16 -2.64 -10.07 -1.48
C PRO A 16 -2.08 -10.04 -0.07
N GLU A 17 -0.86 -9.51 0.08
CA GLU A 17 -0.29 -9.23 1.39
C GLU A 17 -1.36 -8.53 2.24
N LYS A 18 -1.66 -9.10 3.40
CA LYS A 18 -2.72 -8.59 4.25
C LYS A 18 -2.27 -7.24 4.77
N LYS A 19 -2.82 -6.15 4.21
CA LYS A 19 -2.51 -4.80 4.67
C LYS A 19 -2.88 -4.67 6.15
N GLU A 20 -1.88 -4.44 6.98
CA GLU A 20 -2.06 -4.12 8.38
C GLU A 20 -2.46 -2.65 8.54
N ARG A 21 -3.33 -2.38 9.52
CA ARG A 21 -3.77 -1.01 9.82
C ARG A 21 -2.89 -0.44 10.92
N TYR A 22 -2.31 0.72 10.64
CA TYR A 22 -1.49 1.46 11.58
C TYR A 22 -2.12 2.82 11.87
N ASN A 23 -2.07 3.23 13.13
CA ASN A 23 -2.47 4.56 13.56
C ASN A 23 -1.20 5.40 13.77
N PHE A 24 -1.18 6.62 13.24
CA PHE A 24 -0.10 7.58 13.41
C PHE A 24 -0.68 8.99 13.56
N THR A 25 0.13 9.89 14.08
CA THR A 25 -0.27 11.29 14.27
C THR A 25 0.42 12.15 13.23
N LEU A 26 -0.35 13.06 12.61
CA LEU A 26 0.16 14.09 11.71
C LEU A 26 -0.04 15.46 12.33
N GLN A 27 0.81 16.42 11.93
CA GLN A 27 0.54 17.82 12.23
C GLN A 27 -0.83 18.24 11.62
N PRO A 28 -1.64 19.05 12.32
CA PRO A 28 -2.96 19.45 11.84
C PRO A 28 -2.97 20.19 10.49
N SER A 29 -1.90 20.94 10.19
CA SER A 29 -1.70 21.60 8.89
C SER A 29 -1.52 20.57 7.77
N VAL A 30 -0.64 19.60 7.98
CA VAL A 30 -0.35 18.50 7.03
C VAL A 30 -1.60 17.67 6.79
N LYS A 31 -2.35 17.31 7.84
CA LYS A 31 -3.60 16.55 7.71
C LYS A 31 -4.63 17.30 6.84
N ARG A 32 -4.78 18.62 7.04
CA ARG A 32 -5.69 19.45 6.24
C ARG A 32 -5.27 19.53 4.77
N ALA A 33 -3.98 19.72 4.52
CA ALA A 33 -3.44 19.75 3.16
C ALA A 33 -3.65 18.40 2.43
N LEU A 34 -3.35 17.29 3.10
CA LEU A 34 -3.57 15.94 2.58
C LEU A 34 -5.05 15.69 2.25
N ALA A 35 -5.96 16.04 3.17
CA ALA A 35 -7.40 15.88 2.97
C ALA A 35 -7.90 16.68 1.77
N SER A 36 -7.45 17.94 1.62
CA SER A 36 -7.81 18.80 0.48
C SER A 36 -7.33 18.19 -0.84
N TRP A 37 -6.07 17.79 -0.90
CA TRP A 37 -5.48 17.18 -2.08
C TRP A 37 -6.17 15.86 -2.46
N CYS A 38 -6.49 15.02 -1.48
CA CYS A 38 -7.20 13.76 -1.69
C CYS A 38 -8.60 13.99 -2.25
N LYS A 39 -9.30 15.02 -1.76
CA LYS A 39 -10.63 15.41 -2.25
C LYS A 39 -10.59 15.86 -3.71
N GLU A 40 -9.58 16.64 -4.09
CA GLU A 40 -9.40 17.10 -5.48
C GLU A 40 -9.09 15.94 -6.45
N LYS A 41 -8.32 14.95 -6.00
CA LYS A 41 -7.87 13.83 -6.84
C LYS A 41 -8.77 12.60 -6.76
N GLY A 42 -9.80 12.59 -5.91
CA GLY A 42 -10.67 11.43 -5.71
C GLY A 42 -9.95 10.23 -5.07
N HIS A 43 -8.89 10.48 -4.29
CA HIS A 43 -8.11 9.44 -3.64
C HIS A 43 -8.47 9.30 -2.16
N LYS A 44 -8.22 8.11 -1.60
CA LYS A 44 -8.28 7.90 -0.15
C LYS A 44 -6.96 8.35 0.47
N GLU A 45 -7.02 9.01 1.63
CA GLU A 45 -5.83 9.49 2.37
C GLU A 45 -4.79 8.38 2.60
N SER A 46 -5.23 7.16 2.94
CA SER A 46 -4.33 6.03 3.16
C SER A 46 -3.58 5.61 1.90
N ALA A 47 -4.25 5.60 0.74
CA ALA A 47 -3.64 5.23 -0.53
C ALA A 47 -2.68 6.32 -1.03
N ALA A 48 -3.03 7.59 -0.81
CA ALA A 48 -2.19 8.73 -1.13
C ALA A 48 -0.89 8.70 -0.30
N LEU A 49 -0.99 8.45 1.01
CA LEU A 49 0.16 8.33 1.89
C LEU A 49 1.05 7.14 1.53
N GLU A 50 0.45 5.99 1.21
CA GLU A 50 1.20 4.81 0.77
C GLU A 50 2.02 5.11 -0.50
N ALA A 51 1.41 5.76 -1.49
CA ALA A 51 2.12 6.17 -2.71
C ALA A 51 3.27 7.15 -2.42
N MET A 52 3.01 8.19 -1.62
CA MET A 52 4.04 9.17 -1.24
C MET A 52 5.21 8.53 -0.50
N LEU A 53 4.94 7.57 0.40
CA LEU A 53 5.99 6.83 1.10
C LEU A 53 6.79 5.96 0.15
N LEU A 54 6.15 5.25 -0.78
CA LEU A 54 6.84 4.42 -1.77
C LEU A 54 7.72 5.23 -2.71
N GLU A 55 7.31 6.45 -3.08
CA GLU A 55 8.12 7.35 -3.90
C GLU A 55 9.34 7.91 -3.16
N MET A 56 9.21 8.20 -1.86
CA MET A 56 10.29 8.77 -1.06
C MET A 56 11.28 7.73 -0.52
N LEU A 57 10.84 6.50 -0.28
CA LEU A 57 11.67 5.48 0.34
C LEU A 57 12.67 4.92 -0.69
N PRO A 58 13.98 4.97 -0.42
CA PRO A 58 14.96 4.36 -1.31
C PRO A 58 14.74 2.83 -1.35
N ASN A 59 14.89 2.22 -2.52
CA ASN A 59 14.69 0.77 -2.73
C ASN A 59 15.46 -0.11 -1.73
N LYS A 60 16.62 0.36 -1.25
CA LYS A 60 17.42 -0.32 -0.22
C LYS A 60 16.66 -0.50 1.11
N PHE A 61 15.76 0.42 1.45
CA PHE A 61 14.94 0.36 2.66
C PHE A 61 13.83 -0.69 2.54
N LEU A 62 13.20 -0.81 1.37
CA LEU A 62 12.15 -1.79 1.11
C LEU A 62 12.69 -3.22 1.01
N ASN A 63 13.89 -3.39 0.43
CA ASN A 63 14.49 -4.72 0.25
C ASN A 63 15.01 -5.33 1.56
N LYS A 64 15.40 -4.51 2.55
CA LYS A 64 15.90 -4.99 3.85
C LYS A 64 14.85 -5.79 4.65
N TYR A 65 13.56 -5.64 4.33
CA TYR A 65 12.46 -6.29 5.04
C TYR A 65 11.80 -7.43 4.24
N LYS A 66 12.23 -7.69 3.00
CA LYS A 66 11.74 -8.83 2.20
C LYS A 66 12.49 -10.13 2.47
N GLU A 67 13.58 -10.10 3.24
CA GLU A 67 14.40 -11.28 3.60
C GLU A 67 14.04 -11.90 4.96
N LYS A 68 12.82 -11.72 5.47
CA LYS A 68 12.35 -12.39 6.69
C LYS A 68 11.14 -13.27 6.46
#